data_AF-A0A967GU15-F1
#
_entry.id   AF-A0A967GU15-F1
#
_cell.length_a   1.000
_cell.length_b   1.000
_cell.length_c   1.000
_cell.angle_alpha   90.00
_cell.angle_beta   90.00
_cell.angle_gamma   90.00
#
_symmetry.space_group_name_H-M   'P 1'
#
loop_
_entity.id
_entity.type
_entity.pdbx_description
1 polymer ?
#
loop_
_entity_poly.entity_id
_entity_poly.type
_entity_poly.pdbx_seq_one_letter_code
_entity_poly.pdbx_strand_id
1 'polypeptide(L)' 'AIGVTQPIDLEDAIAFHARALLLDAHAPDVYGGTGHTIDWKVAAGFISSHPGLPVLLAGGITPDNA' A
#
# COMPACT_ATOMS: atom_id res chain seq x y z
N ALA A 1 -4.66 8.35 1.84
CA ALA A 1 -4.41 6.90 1.99
C ALA A 1 -5.07 6.23 0.81
N ILE A 2 -4.37 5.35 0.11
CA ILE A 2 -4.94 4.60 -1.01
C ILE A 2 -5.11 3.16 -0.54
N GLY A 3 -6.34 2.66 -0.62
CA GLY A 3 -6.64 1.26 -0.39
C GLY A 3 -6.19 0.47 -1.60
N VAL A 4 -5.11 -0.30 -1.47
CA VAL A 4 -4.54 -1.03 -2.60
C VAL A 4 -5.25 -2.36 -2.72
N THR A 5 -6.02 -2.55 -3.79
CA THR A 5 -6.63 -3.85 -4.12
C THR A 5 -6.04 -4.42 -5.41
N GLN A 6 -5.49 -3.56 -6.27
CA GLN A 6 -4.93 -3.91 -7.57
C GLN A 6 -3.69 -3.05 -7.87
N PRO A 7 -2.77 -3.50 -8.76
CA PRO A 7 -1.60 -2.70 -9.15
C PRO A 7 -1.95 -1.37 -9.82
N ILE A 8 -3.10 -1.27 -10.50
CA ILE A 8 -3.54 -0.05 -11.19
C ILE A 8 -3.84 1.11 -10.22
N ASP A 9 -4.26 0.80 -8.99
CA ASP A 9 -4.52 1.78 -7.93
C ASP A 9 -3.25 2.58 -7.56
N LEU A 10 -2.07 2.01 -7.79
CA LEU A 10 -0.77 2.60 -7.46
C LEU A 10 -0.24 3.54 -8.55
N GLU A 11 -0.55 3.30 -9.83
CA GLU A 11 -0.11 4.22 -10.89
C GLU A 11 -0.89 5.53 -10.84
N ASP A 12 -2.19 5.46 -10.57
CA ASP A 12 -3.03 6.65 -10.36
C ASP A 12 -2.57 7.47 -9.14
N ALA A 13 -1.98 6.80 -8.14
CA ALA A 13 -1.42 7.46 -6.96
C ALA A 13 -0.35 8.50 -7.30
N ILE A 14 0.43 8.25 -8.35
CA ILE A 14 1.54 9.12 -8.77
C ILE A 14 1.01 10.45 -9.29
N ALA A 15 -0.17 10.45 -9.93
CA ALA A 15 -0.80 11.65 -10.48
C ALA A 15 -1.14 12.70 -9.40
N PHE A 16 -1.29 12.28 -8.14
CA PHE A 16 -1.59 13.18 -7.03
C PHE A 16 -0.39 13.98 -6.52
N HIS A 17 0.83 13.75 -7.05
CA HIS A 17 2.05 14.49 -6.70
C HIS A 17 2.29 14.57 -5.18
N ALA A 18 1.91 13.51 -4.45
CA ALA A 18 2.05 13.46 -3.00
C ALA A 18 3.53 13.42 -2.60
N ARG A 19 3.85 14.00 -1.44
CA ARG A 19 5.21 13.95 -0.88
C ARG A 19 5.58 12.58 -0.30
N ALA A 20 4.58 11.75 -0.02
CA ALA A 20 4.70 10.36 0.37
C ALA A 20 3.36 9.64 0.07
N LEU A 21 3.41 8.34 -0.13
CA LEU A 21 2.22 7.49 -0.27
C LEU A 21 2.05 6.61 0.97
N LEU A 22 0.81 6.51 1.45
CA LEU A 22 0.41 5.53 2.46
C LEU A 22 -0.39 4.43 1.76
N LEU A 23 0.21 3.25 1.66
CA LEU A 23 -0.45 2.05 1.15
C LEU A 23 -1.12 1.36 2.33
N ASP A 24 -2.45 1.35 2.30
CA ASP A 24 -3.26 0.72 3.35
C ASP A 24 -3.84 -0.59 2.82
N ALA A 25 -3.62 -1.68 3.55
CA ALA A 25 -4.12 -3.00 3.18
C ALA A 25 -5.65 -3.02 3.34
N HIS A 26 -6.33 -2.77 2.22
CA HIS A 26 -7.78 -2.59 2.19
C HIS A 26 -8.52 -3.90 2.47
N ALA A 27 -9.38 -3.87 3.48
CA ALA A 27 -10.27 -4.94 3.85
C ALA A 27 -11.73 -4.52 3.53
N PRO A 28 -12.36 -5.03 2.47
CA PRO A 28 -13.78 -4.79 2.27
C PRO A 28 -14.57 -5.53 3.38
N ASP A 29 -15.55 -4.82 3.94
CA ASP A 29 -16.56 -5.29 4.92
C ASP A 29 -16.23 -5.25 6.42
N VAL A 30 -15.06 -4.79 6.87
CA VAL A 30 -14.81 -4.56 8.30
C VAL A 30 -13.92 -3.33 8.52
N TYR A 31 -14.36 -2.40 9.37
CA TYR A 31 -13.45 -1.42 9.98
C TYR A 31 -12.55 -2.16 10.97
N GLY A 32 -11.34 -2.53 10.54
CA GLY A 32 -10.35 -3.26 11.34
C GLY A 32 -9.95 -4.61 10.74
N GLY A 33 -8.71 -5.03 11.02
CA GLY A 33 -7.96 -6.08 10.33
C GLY A 33 -8.72 -7.38 10.03
N THR A 34 -8.95 -7.64 8.74
CA THR A 34 -9.55 -8.89 8.24
C THR A 34 -8.51 -9.90 7.74
N GLY A 35 -7.21 -9.58 7.79
CA GLY A 35 -6.15 -10.46 7.29
C GLY A 35 -5.85 -10.37 5.80
N HIS A 36 -6.41 -9.39 5.08
CA HIS A 36 -5.91 -9.05 3.74
C HIS A 36 -4.66 -8.19 3.87
N THR A 37 -3.52 -8.79 3.56
CA THR A 37 -2.23 -8.11 3.45
C THR A 37 -2.13 -7.47 2.06
N ILE A 38 -1.53 -6.29 1.98
CA ILE A 38 -0.94 -5.82 0.72
C ILE A 38 -0.05 -6.94 0.18
N ASP A 39 -0.16 -7.26 -1.11
CA ASP A 39 0.83 -8.11 -1.74
C ASP A 39 2.18 -7.38 -1.70
N TRP A 40 3.04 -7.80 -0.77
CA TRP A 40 4.36 -7.23 -0.53
C TRP A 40 5.22 -7.18 -1.80
N LYS A 41 5.01 -8.12 -2.73
CA LYS A 41 5.74 -8.13 -4.01
C LYS A 41 5.30 -6.98 -4.90
N VAL A 42 4.01 -6.65 -4.90
CA VAL A 42 3.46 -5.50 -5.64
C VAL A 42 3.99 -4.19 -5.05
N ALA A 43 3.95 -4.05 -3.71
CA ALA A 43 4.51 -2.88 -3.03
C ALA A 43 6.02 -2.73 -3.29
N ALA A 44 6.79 -3.82 -3.17
CA ALA A 44 8.23 -3.80 -3.43
C ALA A 44 8.56 -3.44 -4.90
N GLY A 45 7.80 -3.97 -5.86
CA GLY A 45 7.93 -3.63 -7.28
C GLY A 45 7.65 -2.15 -7.56
N PHE A 46 6.60 -1.61 -6.93
CA PHE A 46 6.26 -0.20 -7.02
C PHE A 46 7.35 0.71 -6.43
N ILE A 47 7.83 0.41 -5.22
CA ILE A 47 8.91 1.17 -4.55
C ILE A 47 10.19 1.12 -5.40
N SER A 48 10.54 -0.05 -5.93
CA SER A 48 11.72 -0.20 -6.80
C SER A 48 11.61 0.62 -8.09
N SER A 49 10.39 0.79 -8.61
CA SER A 49 10.12 1.60 -9.80
C SER A 49 10.08 3.11 -9.50
N HIS A 50 9.86 3.50 -8.23
CA HIS A 50 9.71 4.89 -7.78
C HIS A 50 10.62 5.22 -6.59
N PRO A 51 11.95 5.10 -6.72
CA PRO A 51 12.88 5.23 -5.59
C PRO A 51 12.88 6.61 -4.92
N GLY A 52 12.37 7.65 -5.61
CA GLY A 52 12.27 9.01 -5.09
C GLY A 52 10.97 9.30 -4.31
N LEU A 53 10.03 8.36 -4.26
CA LEU A 53 8.73 8.54 -3.62
C LEU A 53 8.71 7.76 -2.30
N PRO A 54 8.69 8.44 -1.13
CA PRO A 54 8.56 7.76 0.15
C PRO A 54 7.23 7.00 0.23
N VAL A 55 7.30 5.73 0.65
CA VAL A 55 6.14 4.86 0.83
C VAL A 55 6.07 4.40 2.27
N LEU A 56 4.89 4.55 2.87
CA LEU A 56 4.52 4.08 4.20
C LEU A 56 3.52 2.92 4.02
N LEU A 57 3.72 1.86 4.80
CA LEU A 57 2.85 0.68 4.79
C LEU A 57 1.96 0.71 6.03
N ALA A 58 0.66 0.50 5.84
CA ALA A 58 -0.33 0.40 6.90
C ALA A 58 -1.33 -0.73 6.61
N GLY A 59 -1.96 -1.24 7.66
CA GLY A 59 -2.92 -2.34 7.58
C GLY A 59 -2.25 -3.71 7.50
N GLY A 60 -2.75 -4.67 8.29
CA GLY A 60 -2.25 -6.07 8.25
C GLY A 60 -0.84 -6.30 8.79
N ILE A 61 -0.20 -5.29 9.41
CA ILE A 61 1.13 -5.43 10.02
C ILE A 61 0.99 -6.00 11.43
N THR A 62 1.68 -7.11 11.71
CA THR A 62 1.84 -7.76 13.01
C THR A 62 3.33 -7.76 13.38
N PRO A 63 3.71 -8.02 14.65
CA PRO A 63 5.12 -8.15 15.02
C PRO A 63 5.90 -9.20 14.22
N ASP A 64 5.21 -10.20 13.66
CA ASP A 64 5.82 -11.27 12.87
C ASP A 64 6.12 -10.88 11.41
N ASN A 65 5.53 -9.79 10.91
CA ASN A 65 5.68 -9.36 9.51
C ASN A 65 6.11 -7.88 9.32
N ALA A 66 6.52 -7.22 10.42
CA ALA A 66 7.06 -5.87 10.43
C ALA A 66 8.53 -5.80 9.98
#